data_AF-A0A5K7XFV2-F1
#
_entry.id   AF-A0A5K7XFV2-F1
#
_cell.length_a   1.000
_cell.length_b   1.000
_cell.length_c   1.000
_cell.angle_alpha   90.00
_cell.angle_beta   90.00
_cell.angle_gamma   90.00
#
_symmetry.space_group_name_H-M   'P 1'
#
loop_
_entity.id
_entity.type
_entity.pdbx_description
1 polymer ?
#
loop_
_entity_poly.entity_id
_entity_poly.type
_entity_poly.pdbx_seq_one_letter_code
_entity_poly.pdbx_strand_id
1 'polypeptide(L)'
;MPDDIKTKLIETAGASFAERGYDAVGIREICQNAGANVAAVNYHFGDKRGLYRACLEHAQTCRVEDLDDVSWPESYTATDKLRAFIRRMLEEKLNSQRPEWHQELMLRELSRPSESCREFVEAYIRPSAKTLGVIMAELFPGREWDQQTWMIGFSIVGQVLFYQLQQPVIRVLMGEEGFQSLNVDVLTGHITRFCLAALGYGEPLLADAPRGEQVN
;
A
#
# COMPACT_ATOMS: atom_id res chain seq x y z
N MET A 1 -1.90 -14.04 30.54
CA MET A 1 -2.33 -12.62 30.53
C MET A 1 -3.28 -12.43 29.35
N PRO A 2 -4.39 -11.67 29.49
CA PRO A 2 -5.42 -11.53 28.45
C PRO A 2 -4.94 -10.97 27.10
N ASP A 3 -3.81 -10.25 27.04
CA ASP A 3 -3.25 -9.74 25.78
C ASP A 3 -2.62 -10.82 24.88
N ASP A 4 -2.22 -11.95 25.46
CA ASP A 4 -1.61 -13.06 24.71
C ASP A 4 -2.64 -13.76 23.81
N ILE A 5 -3.85 -14.02 24.34
CA ILE A 5 -4.89 -14.71 23.56
C ILE A 5 -5.46 -13.82 22.45
N LYS A 6 -5.58 -12.50 22.70
CA LYS A 6 -6.01 -11.52 21.69
C LYS A 6 -5.03 -11.49 20.52
N THR A 7 -3.74 -11.36 20.81
CA THR A 7 -2.68 -11.33 19.79
C THR A 7 -2.62 -12.64 19.02
N LYS A 8 -2.67 -13.78 19.73
CA LYS A 8 -2.68 -15.10 19.09
C LYS A 8 -3.89 -15.33 18.18
N LEU A 9 -5.06 -14.84 18.57
CA LEU A 9 -6.26 -14.86 17.72
C LEU A 9 -6.07 -14.01 16.46
N ILE A 10 -5.49 -12.82 16.60
CA ILE A 10 -5.20 -11.93 15.47
C ILE A 10 -4.22 -12.57 14.49
N GLU A 11 -3.10 -13.11 14.97
CA GLU A 11 -2.08 -13.73 14.10
C GLU A 11 -2.64 -14.97 13.38
N THR A 12 -3.35 -15.84 14.11
CA THR A 12 -3.92 -17.07 13.56
C THR A 12 -5.04 -16.76 12.54
N ALA A 13 -5.92 -15.82 12.88
CA ALA A 13 -7.01 -15.40 12.01
C ALA A 13 -6.47 -14.66 10.79
N GLY A 14 -5.53 -13.74 10.97
CA GLY A 14 -4.90 -12.95 9.91
C GLY A 14 -4.26 -13.84 8.84
N ALA A 15 -3.47 -14.84 9.25
CA ALA A 15 -2.90 -15.82 8.32
C ALA A 15 -3.98 -16.61 7.57
N SER A 16 -5.02 -17.09 8.27
CA SER A 16 -6.11 -17.84 7.66
C SER A 16 -6.90 -17.00 6.65
N PHE A 17 -7.17 -15.73 6.99
CA PHE A 17 -7.89 -14.79 6.14
C PHE A 17 -7.08 -14.35 4.93
N ALA A 18 -5.76 -14.17 5.06
CA ALA A 18 -4.89 -13.89 3.94
C ALA A 18 -4.96 -15.02 2.89
N GLU A 19 -4.79 -16.26 3.34
CA GLU A 19 -4.76 -17.45 2.48
C GLU A 19 -6.12 -17.74 1.82
N ARG A 20 -7.18 -17.84 2.62
CA ARG A 20 -8.48 -18.37 2.16
C ARG A 20 -9.56 -17.31 2.03
N GLY A 21 -9.38 -16.15 2.65
CA GLY A 21 -10.30 -15.01 2.56
C GLY A 21 -11.33 -14.97 3.66
N TYR A 22 -11.95 -13.79 3.79
CA TYR A 22 -12.96 -13.52 4.81
C TYR A 22 -14.07 -14.57 4.80
N ASP A 23 -14.74 -14.81 3.68
CA ASP A 23 -15.93 -15.69 3.63
C ASP A 23 -15.64 -17.15 3.96
N ALA A 24 -14.48 -17.67 3.50
CA ALA A 24 -14.14 -19.09 3.59
C ALA A 24 -13.71 -19.55 4.99
N VAL A 25 -13.29 -18.64 5.88
CA VAL A 25 -12.72 -19.00 7.18
C VAL A 25 -13.78 -18.91 8.28
N GLY A 26 -13.94 -19.97 9.09
CA GLY A 26 -14.89 -20.01 10.20
C GLY A 26 -14.28 -19.61 11.55
N ILE A 27 -15.05 -18.93 12.42
CA ILE A 27 -14.59 -18.57 13.78
C ILE A 27 -14.16 -19.82 14.58
N ARG A 28 -14.92 -20.92 14.48
CA ARG A 28 -14.61 -22.15 15.22
C ARG A 28 -13.25 -22.73 14.83
N GLU A 29 -12.93 -22.69 13.54
CA GLU A 29 -11.66 -23.14 13.00
C GLU A 29 -10.51 -22.26 13.51
N ILE A 30 -10.67 -20.93 13.46
CA ILE A 30 -9.69 -19.98 14.01
C ILE A 30 -9.44 -20.27 15.49
N CYS A 31 -10.50 -20.41 16.28
CA CYS A 31 -10.39 -20.70 17.72
C CYS A 31 -9.64 -22.00 18.00
N GLN A 32 -9.93 -23.05 17.22
CA GLN A 32 -9.25 -24.33 17.35
C GLN A 32 -7.75 -24.19 17.08
N ASN A 33 -7.37 -23.49 16.01
CA ASN A 33 -5.97 -23.27 15.63
C ASN A 33 -5.24 -22.35 16.64
N ALA A 34 -5.93 -21.35 17.19
CA ALA A 34 -5.39 -20.45 18.20
C ALA A 34 -5.34 -21.06 19.61
N GLY A 35 -5.98 -22.21 19.85
CA GLY A 35 -6.17 -22.75 21.19
C GLY A 35 -7.04 -21.85 22.08
N ALA A 36 -8.01 -21.15 21.48
CA ALA A 36 -8.93 -20.22 22.11
C ALA A 36 -10.37 -20.77 22.12
N ASN A 37 -11.24 -20.17 22.94
CA ASN A 37 -12.68 -20.42 22.90
C ASN A 37 -13.37 -19.34 22.04
N VAL A 38 -14.45 -19.70 21.34
CA VAL A 38 -15.36 -18.77 20.65
C VAL A 38 -15.82 -17.63 21.58
N ALA A 39 -16.00 -17.89 22.88
CA ALA A 39 -16.31 -16.85 23.86
C ALA A 39 -15.25 -15.74 23.91
N ALA A 40 -13.97 -16.05 23.70
CA ALA A 40 -12.90 -15.07 23.63
C ALA A 40 -13.02 -14.18 22.39
N VAL A 41 -13.46 -14.73 21.26
CA VAL A 41 -13.70 -13.94 20.03
C VAL A 41 -14.84 -12.95 20.26
N ASN A 42 -15.95 -13.41 20.83
CA ASN A 42 -17.08 -12.52 21.15
C ASN A 42 -16.69 -11.45 22.17
N TYR A 43 -15.89 -11.80 23.17
CA TYR A 43 -15.44 -10.86 24.21
C TYR A 43 -14.49 -9.79 23.66
N HIS A 44 -13.49 -10.17 22.86
CA HIS A 44 -12.46 -9.24 22.38
C HIS A 44 -12.84 -8.48 21.11
N PHE A 45 -13.64 -9.11 20.24
CA PHE A 45 -13.88 -8.61 18.88
C PHE A 45 -15.37 -8.49 18.55
N GLY A 46 -16.27 -9.01 19.39
CA GLY A 46 -17.71 -9.03 19.15
C GLY A 46 -18.15 -10.11 18.16
N ASP A 47 -17.59 -10.11 16.95
CA ASP A 47 -17.94 -11.04 15.89
C ASP A 47 -16.75 -11.33 14.93
N LYS A 48 -17.01 -12.10 13.86
CA LYS A 48 -16.03 -12.41 12.81
C LYS A 48 -15.51 -11.14 12.13
N ARG A 49 -16.38 -10.16 11.91
CA ARG A 49 -16.05 -8.90 11.22
C ARG A 49 -15.15 -8.03 12.09
N GLY A 50 -15.42 -7.95 13.39
CA GLY A 50 -14.56 -7.27 14.35
C GLY A 50 -13.19 -7.94 14.47
N LEU A 51 -13.13 -9.28 14.42
CA LEU A 51 -11.86 -10.00 14.38
C LEU A 51 -11.10 -9.71 13.09
N TYR A 52 -11.79 -9.74 11.94
CA TYR A 52 -11.19 -9.39 10.65
C TYR A 52 -10.65 -7.96 10.63
N ARG A 53 -11.42 -6.99 11.15
CA ARG A 53 -10.97 -5.60 11.31
C ARG A 53 -9.72 -5.51 12.18
N ALA A 54 -9.68 -6.22 13.31
CA ALA A 54 -8.50 -6.26 14.16
C ALA A 54 -7.28 -6.87 13.44
N CYS A 55 -7.48 -7.84 12.54
CA CYS A 55 -6.41 -8.40 11.71
C CYS A 55 -5.88 -7.37 10.69
N LEU A 56 -6.78 -6.65 10.01
CA LEU A 56 -6.42 -5.56 9.10
C LEU A 56 -5.69 -4.44 9.84
N GLU A 57 -6.18 -4.08 11.03
CA GLU A 57 -5.56 -3.09 11.89
C GLU A 57 -4.18 -3.54 12.33
N HIS A 58 -4.00 -4.78 12.77
CA HIS A 58 -2.68 -5.31 13.16
C HIS A 58 -1.72 -5.40 11.97
N ALA A 59 -2.21 -5.84 10.81
CA ALA A 59 -1.46 -5.81 9.57
C ALA A 59 -1.00 -4.39 9.22
N GLN A 60 -1.82 -3.38 9.58
CA GLN A 60 -1.53 -1.97 9.45
C GLN A 60 -0.68 -1.39 10.59
N THR A 61 -0.84 -1.73 11.87
CA THR A 61 -0.21 -0.99 12.99
C THR A 61 1.30 -1.17 13.03
N CYS A 62 1.82 -2.24 12.42
CA CYS A 62 3.23 -2.33 12.04
C CYS A 62 3.65 -1.29 10.96
N ARG A 63 2.78 -0.31 10.60
CA ARG A 63 2.97 0.78 9.63
C ARG A 63 2.87 2.18 10.25
N VAL A 64 2.37 2.37 11.49
CA VAL A 64 1.86 3.69 11.93
C VAL A 64 2.51 4.18 13.21
N GLU A 65 3.57 4.98 13.07
CA GLU A 65 3.80 6.11 13.98
C GLU A 65 3.59 7.48 13.29
N ASP A 66 3.62 7.61 11.95
CA ASP A 66 3.71 8.94 11.29
C ASP A 66 2.78 9.17 10.07
N LEU A 67 1.52 8.72 10.08
CA LEU A 67 0.62 8.93 8.91
C LEU A 67 -0.21 10.22 8.96
N ASP A 68 -0.53 10.74 10.14
CA ASP A 68 -1.49 11.85 10.27
C ASP A 68 -0.84 13.24 10.36
N ASP A 69 0.48 13.32 10.54
CA ASP A 69 1.21 14.59 10.61
C ASP A 69 2.52 14.51 9.84
N VAL A 70 2.43 14.36 8.51
CA VAL A 70 3.62 14.47 7.66
C VAL A 70 4.03 15.94 7.60
N SER A 71 4.78 16.36 8.60
CA SER A 71 5.48 17.63 8.60
C SER A 71 6.66 17.52 7.65
N TRP A 72 6.53 18.16 6.50
CA TRP A 72 7.63 18.30 5.56
C TRP A 72 8.55 19.43 6.03
N PRO A 73 9.88 19.29 5.84
CA PRO A 73 10.78 20.43 6.02
C PRO A 73 10.30 21.64 5.22
N GLU A 74 10.38 22.85 5.77
CA GLU A 74 9.95 24.08 5.08
C GLU A 74 10.68 24.29 3.73
N SER A 75 11.86 23.70 3.57
CA SER A 75 12.65 23.74 2.34
C SER A 75 12.11 22.85 1.22
N TYR A 76 11.18 21.93 1.49
CA TYR A 76 10.69 20.99 0.48
C TYR A 76 9.76 21.69 -0.51
N THR A 77 10.11 21.62 -1.79
CA THR A 77 9.20 21.96 -2.89
C THR A 77 8.12 20.88 -3.04
N ALA A 78 7.07 21.17 -3.80
CA ALA A 78 6.04 20.17 -4.12
C ALA A 78 6.63 18.92 -4.84
N THR A 79 7.69 19.12 -5.63
CA THR A 79 8.39 18.00 -6.29
C THR A 79 9.19 17.14 -5.30
N ASP A 80 9.79 17.75 -4.28
CA ASP A 80 10.48 17.03 -3.19
C ASP A 80 9.48 16.22 -2.35
N LYS A 81 8.32 16.82 -2.04
CA LYS A 81 7.23 16.14 -1.33
C LYS A 81 6.72 14.94 -2.14
N LEU A 82 6.54 15.07 -3.45
CA LEU A 82 6.16 13.95 -4.31
C LEU A 82 7.19 12.82 -4.26
N ARG A 83 8.48 13.16 -4.36
CA ARG A 83 9.58 12.18 -4.25
C ARG A 83 9.54 11.45 -2.91
N ALA A 84 9.39 12.19 -1.82
CA ALA A 84 9.37 11.62 -0.48
C ALA A 84 8.12 10.76 -0.23
N PHE A 85 6.96 11.17 -0.76
CA PHE A 85 5.74 10.36 -0.75
C PHE A 85 5.93 9.02 -1.47
N ILE A 86 6.49 9.04 -2.69
CA ILE A 86 6.78 7.82 -3.47
C ILE A 86 7.77 6.92 -2.72
N ARG A 87 8.86 7.50 -2.18
CA ARG A 87 9.86 6.76 -1.40
C ARG A 87 9.22 6.03 -0.23
N ARG A 88 8.44 6.75 0.59
CA ARG A 88 7.76 6.18 1.76
C ARG A 88 6.83 5.04 1.36
N MET A 89 6.05 5.21 0.28
CA MET A 89 5.20 4.13 -0.21
C MET A 89 6.04 2.90 -0.61
N LEU A 90 7.15 3.07 -1.33
CA LEU A 90 8.03 1.95 -1.71
C LEU A 90 8.65 1.27 -0.49
N GLU A 91 9.17 2.04 0.47
CA GLU A 91 9.71 1.51 1.72
C GLU A 91 8.67 0.68 2.47
N GLU A 92 7.44 1.18 2.58
CA GLU A 92 6.36 0.45 3.23
C GLU A 92 5.95 -0.83 2.51
N LYS A 93 5.92 -0.80 1.17
CA LYS A 93 5.39 -1.90 0.35
C LYS A 93 6.42 -2.98 0.06
N LEU A 94 7.70 -2.61 0.03
CA LEU A 94 8.80 -3.55 -0.22
C LEU A 94 9.49 -4.01 1.08
N ASN A 95 9.02 -3.57 2.25
CA ASN A 95 9.55 -4.02 3.54
C ASN A 95 9.32 -5.52 3.76
N SER A 96 10.41 -6.30 3.63
CA SER A 96 10.43 -7.75 3.84
C SER A 96 10.47 -8.19 5.30
N GLN A 97 10.51 -7.25 6.26
CA GLN A 97 10.56 -7.56 7.69
C GLN A 97 9.18 -7.86 8.30
N ARG A 98 8.09 -7.73 7.52
CA ARG A 98 6.74 -8.02 7.98
C ARG A 98 6.36 -9.48 7.71
N PRO A 99 5.51 -10.09 8.55
CA PRO A 99 4.93 -11.38 8.22
C PRO A 99 4.20 -11.32 6.88
N GLU A 100 4.41 -12.32 6.03
CA GLU A 100 3.88 -12.37 4.66
C GLU A 100 2.36 -12.18 4.61
N TRP A 101 1.64 -12.75 5.59
CA TRP A 101 0.19 -12.64 5.67
C TRP A 101 -0.31 -11.19 5.83
N HIS A 102 0.50 -10.27 6.38
CA HIS A 102 0.12 -8.86 6.50
C HIS A 102 -0.09 -8.26 5.12
N GLN A 103 0.86 -8.49 4.21
CA GLN A 103 0.78 -7.94 2.87
C GLN A 103 -0.33 -8.61 2.07
N GLU A 104 -0.41 -9.94 2.14
CA GLU A 104 -1.42 -10.72 1.42
C GLU A 104 -2.85 -10.34 1.86
N LEU A 105 -3.10 -10.18 3.16
CA LEU A 105 -4.41 -9.76 3.66
C LEU A 105 -4.83 -8.38 3.13
N MET A 106 -3.91 -7.41 3.15
CA MET A 106 -4.17 -6.06 2.66
C MET A 106 -4.42 -6.05 1.14
N LEU A 107 -3.62 -6.81 0.37
CA LEU A 107 -3.77 -6.94 -1.08
C LEU A 107 -5.07 -7.65 -1.47
N ARG A 108 -5.46 -8.65 -0.68
CA ARG A 108 -6.73 -9.34 -0.86
C ARG A 108 -7.91 -8.41 -0.66
N GLU A 109 -7.93 -7.60 0.39
CA GLU A 109 -9.01 -6.63 0.62
C GLU A 109 -9.11 -5.59 -0.51
N LEU A 110 -7.97 -5.18 -1.09
CA LEU A 110 -7.94 -4.29 -2.26
C LEU A 110 -8.49 -4.94 -3.53
N SER A 111 -8.22 -6.22 -3.73
CA SER A 111 -8.53 -6.93 -4.98
C SER A 111 -9.90 -7.61 -4.97
N ARG A 112 -10.35 -8.05 -3.78
CA ARG A 112 -11.61 -8.76 -3.53
C ARG A 112 -12.22 -8.17 -2.25
N PRO A 113 -12.84 -7.00 -2.35
CA PRO A 113 -13.27 -6.26 -1.17
C PRO A 113 -14.34 -7.02 -0.40
N SER A 114 -14.20 -7.03 0.92
CA SER A 114 -15.20 -7.59 1.83
C SER A 114 -16.24 -6.53 2.22
N GLU A 115 -17.17 -6.88 3.10
CA GLU A 115 -18.07 -5.91 3.74
C GLU A 115 -17.32 -4.81 4.51
N SER A 116 -16.07 -5.07 4.92
CA SER A 116 -15.20 -4.09 5.60
C SER A 116 -14.45 -3.15 4.66
N CYS A 117 -14.64 -3.26 3.33
CA CYS A 117 -13.93 -2.45 2.34
C CYS A 117 -14.04 -0.94 2.61
N ARG A 118 -15.24 -0.44 2.93
CA ARG A 118 -15.43 1.00 3.18
C ARG A 118 -14.57 1.45 4.35
N GLU A 119 -14.63 0.73 5.46
CA GLU A 119 -13.86 1.03 6.66
C GLU A 119 -12.35 0.94 6.40
N PHE A 120 -11.94 -0.07 5.63
CA PHE A 120 -10.57 -0.24 5.18
C PHE A 120 -10.06 0.94 4.35
N VAL A 121 -10.85 1.40 3.37
CA VAL A 121 -10.50 2.56 2.54
C VAL A 121 -10.37 3.81 3.40
N GLU A 122 -11.35 4.06 4.28
CA GLU A 122 -11.34 5.23 5.16
C GLU A 122 -10.17 5.23 6.13
N ALA A 123 -9.84 4.08 6.72
CA ALA A 123 -8.78 3.96 7.71
C ALA A 123 -7.37 3.95 7.09
N TYR A 124 -7.18 3.29 5.94
CA TYR A 124 -5.85 2.92 5.46
C TYR A 124 -5.46 3.49 4.11
N ILE A 125 -6.43 3.88 3.26
CA ILE A 125 -6.15 4.45 1.94
C ILE A 125 -6.35 5.97 1.94
N ARG A 126 -7.44 6.44 2.55
CA ARG A 126 -7.81 7.86 2.55
C ARG A 126 -6.71 8.77 3.13
N PRO A 127 -5.97 8.42 4.21
CA PRO A 127 -4.88 9.26 4.70
C PRO A 127 -3.78 9.48 3.65
N SER A 128 -3.34 8.40 2.99
CA SER A 128 -2.34 8.50 1.92
C SER A 128 -2.85 9.28 0.70
N ALA A 129 -4.13 9.09 0.34
CA ALA A 129 -4.77 9.84 -0.74
C ALA A 129 -4.86 11.34 -0.41
N LYS A 130 -5.15 11.71 0.84
CA LYS A 130 -5.12 13.10 1.31
C LYS A 130 -3.72 13.70 1.19
N THR A 131 -2.68 12.99 1.64
CA THR A 131 -1.29 13.46 1.50
C THR A 131 -0.93 13.74 0.04
N LEU A 132 -1.22 12.80 -0.87
CA LEU A 132 -1.00 13.00 -2.29
C LEU A 132 -1.84 14.16 -2.84
N GLY A 133 -3.07 14.33 -2.36
CA GLY A 133 -3.94 15.45 -2.73
C GLY A 133 -3.36 16.82 -2.37
N VAL A 134 -2.74 16.97 -1.20
CA VAL A 134 -2.03 18.21 -0.82
C VAL A 134 -0.87 18.48 -1.78
N ILE A 135 -0.05 17.46 -2.08
CA ILE A 135 1.08 17.58 -3.02
C ILE A 135 0.59 17.98 -4.41
N MET A 136 -0.48 17.35 -4.89
CA MET A 136 -1.09 17.65 -6.19
C MET A 136 -1.66 19.07 -6.25
N ALA A 137 -2.26 19.56 -5.17
CA ALA A 137 -2.77 20.94 -5.09
C ALA A 137 -1.64 21.98 -5.12
N GLU A 138 -0.49 21.67 -4.52
CA GLU A 138 0.71 22.52 -4.60
C GLU A 138 1.38 22.48 -5.97
N LEU A 139 1.40 21.32 -6.63
CA LEU A 139 1.88 21.21 -8.01
C LEU A 139 0.99 21.99 -8.96
N PHE A 140 -0.34 21.89 -8.82
CA PHE A 140 -1.29 22.52 -9.75
C PHE A 140 -2.18 23.56 -9.05
N PRO A 141 -1.62 24.73 -8.65
CA PRO A 141 -2.37 25.74 -7.92
C PRO A 141 -3.54 26.27 -8.76
N GLY A 142 -4.73 26.34 -8.15
CA GLY A 142 -5.95 26.85 -8.79
C GLY A 142 -6.66 25.85 -9.71
N ARG A 143 -6.16 24.62 -9.86
CA ARG A 143 -6.86 23.58 -10.60
C ARG A 143 -7.99 22.99 -9.76
N GLU A 144 -9.16 22.79 -10.36
CA GLU A 144 -10.25 22.04 -9.74
C GLU A 144 -9.95 20.54 -9.68
N TRP A 145 -10.41 19.88 -8.62
CA TRP A 145 -10.24 18.44 -8.46
C TRP A 145 -11.20 17.66 -9.37
N ASP A 146 -10.72 17.31 -10.56
CA ASP A 146 -11.48 16.65 -11.62
C ASP A 146 -11.13 15.15 -11.79
N GLN A 147 -11.74 14.50 -12.77
CA GLN A 147 -11.45 13.11 -13.14
C GLN A 147 -9.97 12.88 -13.51
N GLN A 148 -9.36 13.83 -14.22
CA GLN A 148 -7.96 13.71 -14.64
C GLN A 148 -7.01 13.75 -13.44
N THR A 149 -7.30 14.59 -12.44
CA THR A 149 -6.54 14.67 -11.19
C THR A 149 -6.57 13.33 -10.44
N TRP A 150 -7.72 12.66 -10.40
CA TRP A 150 -7.83 11.29 -9.89
C TRP A 150 -6.98 10.29 -10.68
N MET A 151 -7.07 10.32 -12.02
CA MET A 151 -6.28 9.41 -12.87
C MET A 151 -4.78 9.60 -12.70
N ILE A 152 -4.30 10.84 -12.51
CA ILE A 152 -2.90 11.12 -12.21
C ILE A 152 -2.51 10.48 -10.88
N GLY A 153 -3.31 10.69 -9.82
CA GLY A 153 -3.07 10.08 -8.51
C GLY A 153 -3.01 8.55 -8.60
N PHE A 154 -3.96 7.93 -9.31
CA PHE A 154 -3.95 6.48 -9.56
C PHE A 154 -2.75 6.02 -10.38
N SER A 155 -2.26 6.81 -11.32
CA SER A 155 -1.08 6.48 -12.12
C SER A 155 0.21 6.53 -11.30
N ILE A 156 0.33 7.48 -10.36
CA ILE A 156 1.46 7.56 -9.42
C ILE A 156 1.44 6.34 -8.49
N VAL A 157 0.30 6.07 -7.84
CA VAL A 157 0.15 4.95 -6.91
C VAL A 157 0.29 3.60 -7.61
N GLY A 158 -0.28 3.47 -8.81
CA GLY A 158 -0.25 2.26 -9.62
C GLY A 158 1.16 1.81 -9.98
N GLN A 159 2.06 2.75 -10.27
CA GLN A 159 3.47 2.44 -10.50
C GLN A 159 4.12 1.80 -9.27
N VAL A 160 3.88 2.33 -8.07
CA VAL A 160 4.41 1.74 -6.82
C VAL A 160 3.81 0.35 -6.57
N LEU A 161 2.49 0.21 -6.70
CA LEU A 161 1.80 -1.06 -6.50
C LEU A 161 2.25 -2.13 -7.49
N PHE A 162 2.63 -1.76 -8.71
CA PHE A 162 3.14 -2.71 -9.70
C PHE A 162 4.39 -3.46 -9.19
N TYR A 163 5.37 -2.73 -8.65
CA TYR A 163 6.59 -3.35 -8.10
C TYR A 163 6.32 -4.19 -6.85
N GLN A 164 5.27 -3.88 -6.10
CA GLN A 164 4.83 -4.71 -4.98
C GLN A 164 4.16 -6.01 -5.46
N LEU A 165 3.21 -5.90 -6.40
CA LEU A 165 2.32 -6.98 -6.81
C LEU A 165 2.96 -7.96 -7.79
N GLN A 166 3.85 -7.47 -8.65
CA GLN A 166 4.33 -8.22 -9.81
C GLN A 166 5.76 -8.75 -9.64
N GLN A 167 6.26 -8.88 -8.40
CA GLN A 167 7.63 -9.35 -8.17
C GLN A 167 7.97 -10.67 -8.89
N PRO A 168 7.12 -11.72 -8.88
CA PRO A 168 7.42 -12.95 -9.61
C PRO A 168 7.57 -12.72 -11.12
N VAL A 169 6.72 -11.87 -11.70
CA VAL A 169 6.77 -11.52 -13.13
C VAL A 169 8.04 -10.74 -13.44
N ILE A 170 8.38 -9.75 -12.62
CA ILE A 170 9.59 -8.93 -12.79
C ILE A 170 10.86 -9.80 -12.69
N ARG A 171 10.92 -10.73 -11.72
CA ARG A 171 12.03 -11.69 -11.60
C ARG A 171 12.21 -12.55 -12.84
N VAL A 172 11.11 -13.02 -13.44
CA VAL A 172 11.17 -13.79 -14.68
C VAL A 172 11.65 -12.94 -15.86
N LEU A 173 11.19 -11.68 -15.97
CA LEU A 173 11.54 -10.79 -17.08
C LEU A 173 12.97 -10.27 -17.01
N MET A 174 13.47 -9.96 -15.81
CA MET A 174 14.77 -9.30 -15.61
C MET A 174 15.86 -10.23 -15.07
N GLY A 175 15.52 -11.46 -14.69
CA GLY A 175 16.39 -12.33 -13.92
C GLY A 175 16.56 -11.86 -12.47
N GLU A 176 17.21 -12.69 -11.65
CA GLU A 176 17.38 -12.44 -10.22
C GLU A 176 18.25 -11.20 -9.94
N GLU A 177 19.38 -11.05 -10.66
CA GLU A 177 20.25 -9.89 -10.53
C GLU A 177 19.55 -8.59 -10.94
N GLY A 178 18.78 -8.63 -12.03
CA GLY A 178 17.99 -7.49 -12.49
C GLY A 178 16.92 -7.10 -11.48
N PHE A 179 16.21 -8.07 -10.90
CA PHE A 179 15.23 -7.80 -9.85
C PHE A 179 15.89 -7.19 -8.60
N GLN A 180 17.03 -7.72 -8.15
CA GLN A 180 17.75 -7.20 -6.98
C GLN A 180 18.26 -5.77 -7.18
N SER A 181 18.49 -5.35 -8.43
CA SER A 181 18.86 -3.97 -8.75
C SER A 181 17.72 -2.95 -8.53
N LEU A 182 16.45 -3.39 -8.49
CA LEU A 182 15.27 -2.54 -8.30
C LEU A 182 15.01 -2.22 -6.82
N ASN A 183 16.01 -1.65 -6.15
CA ASN A 183 15.85 -1.20 -4.76
C ASN A 183 15.02 0.09 -4.65
N VAL A 184 14.65 0.44 -3.41
CA VAL A 184 13.84 1.62 -3.09
C VAL A 184 14.41 2.91 -3.70
N ASP A 185 15.72 3.12 -3.66
CA ASP A 185 16.35 4.34 -4.19
C ASP A 185 16.20 4.45 -5.71
N VAL A 186 16.49 3.35 -6.41
CA VAL A 186 16.36 3.25 -7.87
C VAL A 186 14.92 3.47 -8.30
N LEU A 187 13.97 2.79 -7.67
CA LEU A 187 12.55 2.90 -7.97
C LEU A 187 11.99 4.29 -7.65
N THR A 188 12.39 4.87 -6.51
CA THR A 188 12.01 6.24 -6.13
C THR A 188 12.48 7.23 -7.18
N GLY A 189 13.75 7.14 -7.59
CA GLY A 189 14.32 8.00 -8.61
C GLY A 189 13.61 7.87 -9.95
N HIS A 190 13.37 6.63 -10.41
CA HIS A 190 12.69 6.36 -11.66
C HIS A 190 11.25 6.89 -11.68
N ILE A 191 10.42 6.49 -10.71
CA ILE A 191 8.99 6.84 -10.65
C ILE A 191 8.83 8.35 -10.49
N THR A 192 9.65 8.99 -9.65
CA THR A 192 9.61 10.45 -9.47
C THR A 192 9.88 11.17 -10.78
N ARG A 193 10.96 10.80 -11.50
CA ARG A 193 11.28 11.42 -12.79
C ARG A 193 10.19 11.17 -13.83
N PHE A 194 9.67 9.94 -13.90
CA PHE A 194 8.58 9.58 -14.81
C PHE A 194 7.36 10.46 -14.58
N CYS A 195 6.92 10.57 -13.33
CA CYS A 195 5.78 11.41 -12.95
C CYS A 195 6.04 12.89 -13.23
N LEU A 196 7.18 13.44 -12.81
CA LEU A 196 7.47 14.86 -13.03
C LEU A 196 7.57 15.21 -14.52
N ALA A 197 8.16 14.34 -15.35
CA ALA A 197 8.20 14.53 -16.80
C ALA A 197 6.79 14.54 -17.41
N ALA A 198 5.95 13.56 -17.05
CA ALA A 198 4.56 13.49 -17.52
C ALA A 198 3.71 14.69 -17.06
N LEU A 199 4.07 15.30 -15.93
CA LEU A 199 3.39 16.45 -15.34
C LEU A 199 3.97 17.80 -15.80
N GLY A 200 5.03 17.81 -16.63
CA GLY A 200 5.66 19.03 -17.15
C GLY A 200 6.66 19.69 -16.20
N TYR A 201 7.07 19.02 -15.12
CA TYR A 201 8.05 19.47 -14.12
C TYR A 201 9.46 18.87 -14.34
N GLY A 202 9.65 18.08 -15.39
CA GLY A 202 10.94 17.46 -15.69
C GLY A 202 11.12 17.19 -17.19
N GLU A 203 12.36 16.94 -17.60
CA GLU A 203 12.70 16.60 -18.97
C GLU A 203 12.12 15.23 -19.36
N PRO A 204 11.78 15.02 -20.65
CA PRO A 204 11.38 13.71 -21.15
C PRO A 204 12.40 12.64 -20.80
N LEU A 205 11.92 11.49 -20.35
CA LEU A 205 12.76 10.31 -20.21
C LEU A 205 13.37 9.97 -21.57
N LEU A 206 14.68 9.69 -21.58
CA LEU A 206 15.43 9.34 -22.79
C LEU A 206 15.45 10.47 -23.84
N ALA A 207 15.52 11.73 -23.41
CA ALA A 207 15.62 12.89 -24.31
C ALA A 207 16.75 12.75 -25.37
N ASP A 208 17.88 12.12 -24.99
CA ASP A 208 19.04 11.91 -25.87
C ASP A 208 18.96 10.63 -26.70
N ALA A 209 17.92 9.81 -26.55
CA ALA A 209 17.80 8.57 -27.30
C ALA A 209 17.38 8.85 -28.76
N PRO A 210 17.96 8.12 -29.74
CA PRO A 210 17.55 8.25 -31.13
C PRO A 210 16.07 7.89 -31.26
N ARG A 211 15.26 8.82 -31.79
CA ARG A 211 13.85 8.55 -32.11
C ARG A 211 13.78 7.85 -33.46
N GLY A 212 13.06 6.73 -33.53
CA GLY A 212 12.67 6.16 -34.82
C GLY A 212 11.87 7.19 -35.62
N GLU A 213 11.99 7.16 -36.95
CA GLU A 213 11.20 8.03 -37.84
C GLU A 213 9.74 8.01 -37.39
N GLN A 214 9.18 9.20 -37.15
CA GLN A 214 7.80 9.35 -36.69
C GLN A 214 6.88 8.61 -37.67
N VAL A 215 6.24 7.53 -37.21
CA VAL A 215 5.14 6.93 -37.96
C VAL A 215 3.98 7.93 -37.87
N ASN A 216 3.80 8.69 -38.95
CA ASN A 216 2.67 9.59 -39.20
C ASN A 216 1.33 8.93 -38.88
#